data_AF-A0A9P5Z1H3-F1
#
_entry.id   AF-A0A9P5Z1H3-F1
#
_cell.length_a   1.000
_cell.length_b   1.000
_cell.length_c   1.000
_cell.angle_alpha   90.00
_cell.angle_beta   90.00
_cell.angle_gamma   90.00
#
_symmetry.space_group_name_H-M   'P 1'
#
loop_
_entity.id
_entity.type
_entity.pdbx_description
1 polymer ?
#
loop_
_entity_poly.entity_id
_entity_poly.type
_entity_poly.pdbx_seq_one_letter_code
_entity_poly.pdbx_strand_id
1 'polypeptide(L)'
;MRFFSQSFVYDDSWSIVALAFFLRYPNPYASHVISCDVISREQTPSGSLVTTRLILKKGAMPRWFPKGIVSRAESWVIEESEVDPFGKVVRCVTKNLDHVKVMQVEESVQFAQNAEGKTLQHTEARIVSRFGWGLTKKIENHGLTRFKANMQRSREGVSLILSLIRESRLQPMTMTLGAENSHTPSPACENKVDARENVGGKTLWTRFKTWMYQPPPPPPPA
;
A
#
# COMPACT_ATOMS: atom_id res chain seq x y z
N MET A 1 13.66 20.63 -12.88
CA MET A 1 13.48 19.18 -12.64
C MET A 1 14.18 18.79 -11.36
N ARG A 2 13.56 17.93 -10.55
CA ARG A 2 14.17 17.28 -9.39
C ARG A 2 14.20 15.77 -9.57
N PHE A 3 15.28 15.15 -9.13
CA PHE A 3 15.48 13.71 -9.14
C PHE A 3 15.68 13.22 -7.71
N PHE A 4 15.23 12.00 -7.45
CA PHE A 4 15.43 11.29 -6.20
C PHE A 4 15.70 9.82 -6.51
N SER A 5 16.59 9.20 -5.74
CA SER A 5 16.83 7.75 -5.76
C SER A 5 17.12 7.26 -4.35
N GLN A 6 16.58 6.09 -3.99
CA GLN A 6 16.85 5.41 -2.73
C GLN A 6 16.60 3.91 -2.88
N SER A 7 17.37 3.12 -2.13
CA SER A 7 17.16 1.69 -1.97
C SER A 7 16.79 1.33 -0.53
N PHE A 8 16.06 0.24 -0.38
CA PHE A 8 15.71 -0.37 0.91
C PHE A 8 15.67 -1.90 0.78
N VAL A 9 16.03 -2.61 1.83
CA VAL A 9 16.01 -4.08 1.86
C VAL A 9 14.93 -4.57 2.81
N TYR A 10 14.04 -5.41 2.33
CA TYR A 10 13.10 -6.18 3.14
C TYR A 10 13.72 -7.53 3.49
N ASP A 11 13.57 -7.97 4.74
CA ASP A 11 14.04 -9.28 5.19
C ASP A 11 13.15 -10.46 4.69
N ASP A 12 12.09 -10.17 3.94
CA ASP A 12 11.19 -11.16 3.35
C ASP A 12 11.60 -11.56 1.93
N SER A 13 11.15 -12.75 1.54
CA SER A 13 11.30 -13.24 0.17
C SER A 13 10.52 -12.41 -0.83
N TRP A 14 11.01 -12.37 -2.07
CA TRP A 14 10.44 -11.57 -3.14
C TRP A 14 8.96 -11.85 -3.37
N SER A 15 8.52 -13.11 -3.29
CA SER A 15 7.12 -13.47 -3.52
C SER A 15 6.17 -12.86 -2.48
N ILE A 16 6.61 -12.77 -1.22
CA ILE A 16 5.82 -12.18 -0.13
C ILE A 16 5.82 -10.65 -0.25
N VAL A 17 6.96 -10.03 -0.58
CA VAL A 17 7.04 -8.57 -0.79
C VAL A 17 6.23 -8.14 -2.01
N ALA A 18 6.30 -8.89 -3.11
CA ALA A 18 5.49 -8.65 -4.30
C ALA A 18 3.99 -8.72 -3.98
N LEU A 19 3.56 -9.75 -3.24
CA LEU A 19 2.17 -9.87 -2.79
C LEU A 19 1.75 -8.67 -1.92
N ALA A 20 2.58 -8.31 -0.93
CA ALA A 20 2.32 -7.17 -0.05
C ALA A 20 2.22 -5.84 -0.84
N PHE A 21 3.06 -5.66 -1.86
CA PHE A 21 3.02 -4.48 -2.73
C PHE A 21 1.69 -4.35 -3.49
N PHE A 22 1.14 -5.45 -4.00
CA PHE A 22 -0.14 -5.42 -4.72
C PHE A 22 -1.34 -5.28 -3.77
N LEU A 23 -1.24 -5.81 -2.55
CA LEU A 23 -2.26 -5.71 -1.49
C LEU A 23 -2.11 -4.48 -0.59
N ARG A 24 -1.21 -3.54 -0.91
CA ARG A 24 -0.89 -2.41 -0.03
C ARG A 24 -2.05 -1.49 0.25
N TYR A 25 -3.16 -1.55 -0.49
CA TYR A 25 -4.34 -0.75 -0.20
C TYR A 25 -5.54 -1.63 0.13
N PRO A 26 -6.37 -1.20 1.08
CA PRO A 26 -6.20 0.00 1.93
C PRO A 26 -5.21 -0.21 3.10
N ASN A 27 -4.58 0.87 3.57
CA ASN A 27 -3.77 0.87 4.79
C ASN A 27 -3.76 2.27 5.46
N PRO A 28 -3.54 2.38 6.79
CA PRO A 28 -3.62 3.65 7.52
C PRO A 28 -2.54 4.68 7.13
N TYR A 29 -1.41 4.23 6.60
CA TYR A 29 -0.34 5.10 6.11
C TYR A 29 -0.69 5.72 4.75
N ALA A 30 -1.66 5.16 4.03
CA ALA A 30 -2.14 5.61 2.74
C ALA A 30 -3.63 5.99 2.72
N SER A 31 -4.16 6.56 3.80
CA SER A 31 -5.56 7.02 3.91
C SER A 31 -6.03 8.04 2.87
N HIS A 32 -5.11 8.61 2.10
CA HIS A 32 -5.40 9.51 0.98
C HIS A 32 -5.79 8.76 -0.30
N VAL A 33 -5.51 7.47 -0.40
CA VAL A 33 -5.96 6.63 -1.52
C VAL A 33 -7.43 6.28 -1.33
N ILE A 34 -8.25 6.65 -2.31
CA ILE A 34 -9.70 6.44 -2.29
C ILE A 34 -10.05 5.11 -2.95
N SER A 35 -9.51 4.86 -4.15
CA SER A 35 -9.72 3.63 -4.89
C SER A 35 -8.46 3.19 -5.64
N CYS A 36 -8.40 1.90 -5.95
CA CYS A 36 -7.35 1.29 -6.75
C CYS A 36 -7.97 0.16 -7.57
N ASP A 37 -8.11 0.39 -8.86
CA ASP A 37 -8.85 -0.46 -9.78
C ASP A 37 -7.91 -1.07 -10.82
N VAL A 38 -8.09 -2.35 -11.16
CA VAL A 38 -7.33 -3.00 -12.24
C VAL A 38 -8.01 -2.68 -13.57
N ILE A 39 -7.29 -2.03 -14.47
CA ILE A 39 -7.79 -1.66 -15.80
C ILE A 39 -7.52 -2.77 -16.81
N SER A 40 -6.30 -3.31 -16.78
CA SER A 40 -5.92 -4.45 -17.60
C SER A 40 -4.91 -5.32 -16.87
N ARG A 41 -4.91 -6.62 -17.21
CA ARG A 41 -3.96 -7.59 -16.70
C ARG A 41 -3.81 -8.72 -17.70
N GLU A 42 -2.59 -8.93 -18.15
CA GLU A 42 -2.27 -9.87 -19.22
C GLU A 42 -0.95 -10.58 -18.93
N GLN A 43 -0.84 -11.82 -19.36
CA GLN A 43 0.42 -12.55 -19.31
C GLN A 43 1.16 -12.34 -20.64
N THR A 44 2.45 -12.03 -20.57
CA THR A 44 3.30 -11.92 -21.76
C THR A 44 3.71 -13.31 -22.26
N PRO A 45 4.14 -13.46 -23.53
CA PRO A 45 4.70 -14.71 -24.03
C PRO A 45 5.92 -15.21 -23.25
N SER A 46 6.67 -14.30 -22.60
CA SER A 46 7.79 -14.63 -21.72
C SER A 46 7.38 -15.14 -20.33
N GLY A 47 6.07 -15.14 -20.02
CA GLY A 47 5.52 -15.60 -18.75
C GLY A 47 5.43 -14.51 -17.66
N SER A 48 5.81 -13.26 -17.96
CA SER A 48 5.61 -12.13 -17.05
C SER A 48 4.13 -11.76 -16.96
N LEU A 49 3.70 -11.21 -15.82
CA LEU A 49 2.37 -10.64 -15.66
C LEU A 49 2.44 -9.12 -15.74
N VAL A 50 1.82 -8.52 -16.75
CA VAL A 50 1.70 -7.07 -16.88
C VAL A 50 0.34 -6.63 -16.35
N THR A 51 0.31 -5.61 -15.51
CA THR A 51 -0.90 -5.05 -14.92
C THR A 51 -0.89 -3.54 -15.01
N THR A 52 -2.00 -2.97 -15.47
CA THR A 52 -2.29 -1.54 -15.36
C THR A 52 -3.38 -1.31 -14.32
N ARG A 53 -3.10 -0.47 -13.33
CA ARG A 53 -4.07 -0.02 -12.33
C ARG A 53 -4.31 1.48 -12.42
N LEU A 54 -5.53 1.89 -12.10
CA LEU A 54 -5.91 3.28 -11.93
C LEU A 54 -6.16 3.55 -10.45
N ILE A 55 -5.53 4.59 -9.92
CA ILE A 55 -5.57 4.94 -8.50
C ILE A 55 -6.15 6.35 -8.37
N LEU A 56 -7.21 6.49 -7.58
CA LEU A 56 -7.73 7.79 -7.18
C LEU A 56 -7.18 8.16 -5.81
N LYS A 57 -6.59 9.34 -5.68
CA LYS A 57 -6.12 9.85 -4.39
C LYS A 57 -6.61 11.28 -4.11
N LYS A 58 -6.89 11.55 -2.84
CA LYS A 58 -7.08 12.90 -2.31
C LYS A 58 -5.74 13.62 -2.27
N GLY A 59 -5.74 14.87 -2.70
CA GLY A 59 -4.63 15.80 -2.55
C GLY A 59 -5.03 17.03 -1.76
N ALA A 60 -4.06 17.90 -1.52
CA ALA A 60 -4.28 19.21 -0.94
C ALA A 60 -3.29 20.20 -1.55
N MET A 61 -3.79 21.35 -1.97
CA MET A 61 -2.94 22.42 -2.49
C MET A 61 -2.18 23.08 -1.34
N PRO A 62 -0.87 23.36 -1.50
CA PRO A 62 -0.13 24.03 -0.45
C PRO A 62 -0.63 25.48 -0.31
N ARG A 63 -0.64 26.01 0.92
CA ARG A 63 -1.21 27.34 1.24
C ARG A 63 -0.64 28.50 0.41
N TRP A 64 0.61 28.37 -0.05
CA TRP A 64 1.28 29.37 -0.86
C TRP A 64 0.92 29.31 -2.35
N PHE A 65 0.25 28.26 -2.81
CA PHE A 65 -0.10 28.10 -4.22
C PHE A 65 -1.32 28.97 -4.56
N PRO A 66 -1.34 29.61 -5.75
CA PRO A 66 -2.44 30.48 -6.14
C PRO A 66 -3.79 29.75 -6.09
N LYS A 67 -4.78 30.37 -5.44
CA LYS A 67 -6.15 29.85 -5.38
C LYS A 67 -6.81 29.93 -6.76
N GLY A 68 -7.75 29.03 -7.04
CA GLY A 68 -8.55 29.03 -8.27
C GLY A 68 -7.88 28.39 -9.49
N ILE A 69 -6.60 28.02 -9.41
CA ILE A 69 -5.88 27.37 -10.53
C ILE A 69 -6.24 25.88 -10.67
N VAL A 70 -6.49 25.19 -9.55
CA VAL A 70 -6.86 23.78 -9.51
C VAL A 70 -8.23 23.66 -8.87
N SER A 71 -9.21 23.16 -9.63
CA SER A 71 -10.61 23.05 -9.19
C SER A 71 -10.89 21.83 -8.31
N ARG A 72 -10.15 20.74 -8.51
CA ARG A 72 -10.27 19.49 -7.74
C ARG A 72 -8.92 19.11 -7.17
N ALA A 73 -8.85 18.91 -5.86
CA ALA A 73 -7.62 18.49 -5.19
C ALA A 73 -7.35 16.99 -5.33
N GLU A 74 -8.31 16.21 -5.83
CA GLU A 74 -8.13 14.81 -6.19
C GLU A 74 -7.22 14.67 -7.41
N SER A 75 -6.50 13.55 -7.47
CA SER A 75 -5.59 13.25 -8.55
C SER A 75 -5.69 11.78 -8.94
N TRP A 76 -5.76 11.53 -10.25
CA TRP A 76 -5.67 10.21 -10.84
C TRP A 76 -4.20 9.85 -11.10
N VAL A 77 -3.83 8.63 -10.71
CA VAL A 77 -2.51 8.05 -10.93
C VAL A 77 -2.68 6.74 -11.69
N ILE A 78 -1.96 6.59 -12.79
CA ILE A 78 -1.82 5.30 -13.45
C ILE A 78 -0.60 4.59 -12.88
N GLU A 79 -0.76 3.31 -12.59
CA GLU A 79 0.30 2.40 -12.19
C GLU A 79 0.42 1.31 -13.25
N GLU A 80 1.60 1.17 -13.82
CA GLU A 80 1.94 0.16 -14.82
C GLU A 80 3.00 -0.75 -14.18
N SER A 81 2.75 -2.05 -14.14
CA SER A 81 3.65 -3.00 -13.47
C SER A 81 3.86 -4.26 -14.29
N GLU A 82 5.05 -4.83 -14.16
CA GLU A 82 5.44 -6.12 -14.73
C GLU A 82 6.01 -6.99 -13.61
N VAL A 83 5.50 -8.21 -13.48
CA VAL A 83 5.97 -9.23 -12.54
C VAL A 83 6.62 -10.35 -13.34
N ASP A 84 7.92 -10.50 -13.21
CA ASP A 84 8.69 -11.61 -13.76
C ASP A 84 8.90 -12.66 -12.66
N PRO A 85 8.16 -13.79 -12.67
CA PRO A 85 8.27 -14.82 -11.64
C PRO A 85 9.57 -15.62 -11.72
N PHE A 86 10.20 -15.70 -12.89
CA PHE A 86 11.44 -16.46 -13.10
C PHE A 86 12.65 -15.65 -12.66
N GLY A 87 12.70 -14.38 -13.09
CA GLY A 87 13.71 -13.43 -12.63
C GLY A 87 13.50 -12.97 -11.18
N LYS A 88 12.32 -13.22 -10.60
CA LYS A 88 11.89 -12.74 -9.27
C LYS A 88 12.07 -11.23 -9.16
N VAL A 89 11.48 -10.53 -10.12
CA VAL A 89 11.51 -9.06 -10.20
C VAL A 89 10.09 -8.53 -10.39
N VAL A 90 9.75 -7.48 -9.64
CA VAL A 90 8.62 -6.59 -9.95
C VAL A 90 9.21 -5.28 -10.44
N ARG A 91 8.77 -4.80 -11.60
CA ARG A 91 9.02 -3.44 -12.10
C ARG A 91 7.69 -2.70 -12.09
N CYS A 92 7.68 -1.47 -11.58
CA CYS A 92 6.47 -0.67 -11.50
C CYS A 92 6.78 0.79 -11.76
N VAL A 93 5.97 1.42 -12.61
CA VAL A 93 6.01 2.86 -12.88
C VAL A 93 4.67 3.46 -12.49
N THR A 94 4.69 4.57 -11.76
CA THR A 94 3.50 5.36 -11.48
C THR A 94 3.65 6.77 -12.01
N LYS A 95 2.57 7.33 -12.56
CA LYS A 95 2.52 8.72 -13.03
C LYS A 95 1.14 9.32 -12.80
N ASN A 96 1.08 10.59 -12.40
CA ASN A 96 -0.20 11.30 -12.35
C ASN A 96 -0.71 11.61 -13.77
N LEU A 97 -2.01 11.41 -13.99
CA LEU A 97 -2.70 11.67 -15.27
C LEU A 97 -3.18 13.13 -15.37
N ASP A 98 -3.55 13.72 -14.24
CA ASP A 98 -4.04 15.09 -14.13
C ASP A 98 -2.99 16.03 -13.50
N HIS A 99 -3.26 17.33 -13.53
CA HIS A 99 -2.39 18.38 -12.95
C HIS A 99 -0.94 18.39 -13.48
N VAL A 100 -0.65 17.71 -14.58
CA VAL A 100 0.70 17.52 -15.17
C VAL A 100 1.41 18.83 -15.49
N LYS A 101 0.66 19.88 -15.84
CA LYS A 101 1.21 21.24 -16.04
C LYS A 101 1.73 21.83 -14.73
N VAL A 102 0.99 21.63 -13.63
CA VAL A 102 1.39 22.11 -12.30
C VAL A 102 2.60 21.30 -11.81
N MET A 103 2.45 19.98 -11.76
CA MET A 103 3.50 19.07 -11.32
C MET A 103 3.26 17.67 -11.89
N GLN A 104 4.25 17.15 -12.61
CA GLN A 104 4.33 15.76 -13.01
C GLN A 104 5.30 15.05 -12.06
N VAL A 105 4.83 13.95 -11.48
CA VAL A 105 5.63 13.02 -10.70
C VAL A 105 5.58 11.68 -11.40
N GLU A 106 6.74 11.17 -11.76
CA GLU A 106 6.94 9.83 -12.30
C GLU A 106 7.85 9.08 -11.33
N GLU A 107 7.37 7.97 -10.80
CA GLU A 107 8.09 7.12 -9.85
C GLU A 107 8.28 5.75 -10.47
N SER A 108 9.53 5.27 -10.49
CA SER A 108 9.90 3.92 -10.87
C SER A 108 10.32 3.15 -9.63
N VAL A 109 9.72 1.99 -9.40
CA VAL A 109 10.05 1.08 -8.31
C VAL A 109 10.39 -0.29 -8.87
N GLN A 110 11.49 -0.86 -8.40
CA GLN A 110 11.88 -2.23 -8.67
C GLN A 110 11.99 -2.99 -7.35
N PHE A 111 11.38 -4.16 -7.27
CA PHE A 111 11.63 -5.15 -6.21
C PHE A 111 12.31 -6.36 -6.82
N ALA A 112 13.49 -6.74 -6.34
CA ALA A 112 14.24 -7.89 -6.83
C ALA A 112 14.75 -8.75 -5.68
N GLN A 113 14.72 -10.07 -5.83
CA GLN A 113 15.38 -10.95 -4.87
C GLN A 113 16.90 -10.77 -4.94
N ASN A 114 17.56 -10.60 -3.79
CA ASN A 114 19.01 -10.58 -3.70
C ASN A 114 19.59 -11.98 -3.46
N ALA A 115 20.92 -12.11 -3.46
CA ALA A 115 21.62 -13.38 -3.24
C ALA A 115 21.34 -14.03 -1.87
N GLU A 116 20.94 -13.23 -0.87
CA GLU A 116 20.59 -13.70 0.48
C GLU A 116 19.12 -14.17 0.59
N GLY A 117 18.36 -14.14 -0.50
CA GLY A 117 16.94 -14.48 -0.51
C GLY A 117 16.01 -13.36 -0.02
N LYS A 118 16.56 -12.23 0.42
CA LYS A 118 15.85 -11.00 0.79
C LYS A 118 15.40 -10.22 -0.44
N THR A 119 14.61 -9.17 -0.26
CA THR A 119 14.11 -8.35 -1.38
C THR A 119 14.68 -6.94 -1.34
N LEU A 120 15.44 -6.57 -2.38
CA LEU A 120 15.91 -5.21 -2.60
C LEU A 120 14.82 -4.42 -3.33
N GLN A 121 14.36 -3.34 -2.71
CA GLN A 121 13.59 -2.28 -3.36
C GLN A 121 14.54 -1.19 -3.81
N HIS A 122 14.46 -0.81 -5.09
CA HIS A 122 15.06 0.40 -5.63
C HIS A 122 13.96 1.34 -6.12
N THR A 123 14.00 2.60 -5.72
CA THR A 123 13.00 3.60 -6.07
C THR A 123 13.67 4.84 -6.62
N GLU A 124 13.20 5.27 -7.79
CA GLU A 124 13.59 6.52 -8.43
C GLU A 124 12.36 7.38 -8.66
N ALA A 125 12.51 8.70 -8.56
CA ALA A 125 11.45 9.61 -8.89
C ALA A 125 11.95 10.85 -9.62
N ARG A 126 11.18 11.24 -10.64
CA ARG A 126 11.38 12.43 -11.44
C ARG A 126 10.21 13.38 -11.23
N ILE A 127 10.51 14.58 -10.77
CA ILE A 127 9.53 15.61 -10.44
C ILE A 127 9.79 16.81 -11.33
N VAL A 128 8.79 17.13 -12.17
CA VAL A 128 8.88 18.21 -13.16
C VAL A 128 7.68 19.11 -13.01
N SER A 129 7.92 20.41 -12.86
CA SER A 129 6.86 21.40 -13.01
C SER A 129 7.00 22.06 -14.37
N ARG A 130 5.89 22.15 -15.11
CA ARG A 130 5.79 23.00 -16.31
C ARG A 130 4.97 24.25 -16.01
N PHE A 131 4.84 24.57 -14.72
CA PHE A 131 4.08 25.68 -14.24
C PHE A 131 4.88 26.95 -14.50
N GLY A 132 4.26 27.89 -15.21
CA GLY A 132 4.87 29.18 -15.54
C GLY A 132 5.03 30.09 -14.33
N TRP A 133 5.38 31.35 -14.60
CA TRP A 133 5.34 32.46 -13.64
C TRP A 133 6.40 32.37 -12.53
N GLY A 134 7.56 31.75 -12.81
CA GLY A 134 8.69 31.70 -11.89
C GLY A 134 8.53 30.78 -10.67
N LEU A 135 7.41 30.07 -10.55
CA LEU A 135 7.13 29.17 -9.41
C LEU A 135 7.68 27.75 -9.60
N THR A 136 8.23 27.44 -10.77
CA THR A 136 8.74 26.11 -11.14
C THR A 136 9.63 25.50 -10.06
N LYS A 137 10.69 26.20 -9.64
CA LYS A 137 11.62 25.70 -8.61
C LYS A 137 10.94 25.45 -7.26
N LYS A 138 10.00 26.32 -6.87
CA LYS A 138 9.27 26.20 -5.60
C LYS A 138 8.33 24.99 -5.60
N ILE A 139 7.64 24.75 -6.71
CA ILE A 139 6.77 23.58 -6.90
C ILE A 139 7.58 22.29 -6.91
N GLU A 140 8.69 22.25 -7.65
CA GLU A 140 9.53 21.04 -7.71
C GLU A 140 10.16 20.71 -6.35
N ASN A 141 10.61 21.72 -5.60
CA ASN A 141 11.10 21.52 -4.23
C ASN A 141 10.00 21.00 -3.29
N HIS A 142 8.79 21.53 -3.42
CA HIS A 142 7.64 21.05 -2.65
C HIS A 142 7.31 19.60 -2.97
N GLY A 143 7.28 19.24 -4.26
CA GLY A 143 7.08 17.88 -4.73
C GLY A 143 8.13 16.93 -4.16
N LEU A 144 9.41 17.28 -4.23
CA LEU A 144 10.50 16.45 -3.69
C LEU A 144 10.37 16.23 -2.17
N THR A 145 10.02 17.27 -1.44
CA THR A 145 9.82 17.19 0.02
C THR A 145 8.65 16.26 0.36
N ARG A 146 7.53 16.39 -0.37
CA ARG A 146 6.37 15.51 -0.21
C ARG A 146 6.67 14.08 -0.60
N PHE A 147 7.41 13.87 -1.68
CA PHE A 147 7.78 12.54 -2.15
C PHE A 147 8.59 11.78 -1.09
N LYS A 148 9.61 12.42 -0.51
CA LYS A 148 10.40 11.83 0.59
C LYS A 148 9.52 11.44 1.79
N ALA A 149 8.58 12.29 2.18
CA ALA A 149 7.66 11.98 3.28
C ALA A 149 6.69 10.82 2.93
N ASN A 150 6.22 10.76 1.69
CA ASN A 150 5.32 9.70 1.22
C ASN A 150 6.03 8.35 1.10
N MET A 151 7.31 8.34 0.72
CA MET A 151 8.09 7.10 0.65
C MET A 151 8.20 6.38 1.98
N GLN A 152 8.46 7.10 3.06
CA GLN A 152 8.52 6.51 4.39
C GLN A 152 7.18 5.86 4.77
N ARG A 153 6.06 6.57 4.52
CA ARG A 153 4.70 6.05 4.75
C ARG A 153 4.37 4.85 3.87
N SER A 154 4.86 4.84 2.62
CA SER A 154 4.68 3.71 1.69
C SER A 154 5.35 2.45 2.24
N ARG A 155 6.58 2.59 2.76
CA ARG A 155 7.31 1.49 3.41
C ARG A 155 6.58 0.98 4.66
N GLU A 156 6.09 1.88 5.51
CA GLU A 156 5.29 1.51 6.69
C GLU A 156 4.00 0.77 6.31
N GLY A 157 3.34 1.18 5.22
CA GLY A 157 2.18 0.49 4.66
C GLY A 157 2.51 -0.93 4.18
N VAL A 158 3.60 -1.10 3.44
CA VAL A 158 4.04 -2.43 2.97
C VAL A 158 4.44 -3.31 4.16
N SER A 159 5.21 -2.78 5.12
CA SER A 159 5.60 -3.50 6.34
C SER A 159 4.39 -3.95 7.16
N LEU A 160 3.34 -3.14 7.24
CA LEU A 160 2.08 -3.56 7.85
C LEU A 160 1.48 -4.76 7.11
N ILE A 161 1.34 -4.71 5.79
CA ILE A 161 0.78 -5.83 5.03
C ILE A 161 1.64 -7.10 5.18
N LEU A 162 2.97 -6.96 5.16
CA LEU A 162 3.89 -8.07 5.43
C LEU A 162 3.62 -8.72 6.79
N SER A 163 3.42 -7.93 7.84
CA SER A 163 3.07 -8.45 9.17
C SER A 163 1.75 -9.22 9.17
N LEU A 164 0.72 -8.71 8.47
CA LEU A 164 -0.58 -9.37 8.38
C LEU A 164 -0.51 -10.69 7.60
N ILE A 165 0.28 -10.74 6.52
CA ILE A 165 0.52 -11.98 5.75
C ILE A 165 1.25 -13.02 6.60
N ARG A 166 2.19 -12.61 7.45
CA ARG A 166 2.87 -13.52 8.39
C ARG A 166 1.90 -14.05 9.44
N GLU A 167 1.12 -13.17 10.06
CA GLU A 167 0.11 -13.55 11.07
C GLU A 167 -0.92 -14.53 10.49
N SER A 168 -1.42 -14.30 9.27
CA SER A 168 -2.41 -15.19 8.65
C SER A 168 -1.87 -16.59 8.36
N ARG A 169 -0.56 -16.74 8.11
CA ARG A 169 0.08 -18.05 7.91
C ARG A 169 0.24 -18.86 9.20
N LEU A 170 0.27 -18.18 10.35
CA LEU A 170 0.43 -18.81 11.66
C LEU A 170 -0.92 -19.26 12.25
N GLN A 171 -2.03 -18.77 11.72
CA GLN A 171 -3.36 -19.23 12.13
C GLN A 171 -3.69 -20.55 11.40
N PRO A 172 -3.88 -21.68 12.10
CA PRO A 172 -4.39 -22.88 11.47
C PRO A 172 -5.78 -22.55 10.90
N MET A 173 -5.99 -22.82 9.61
CA MET A 173 -7.33 -22.81 9.01
C MET A 173 -8.19 -23.82 9.77
N THR A 174 -8.89 -23.35 10.81
CA THR A 174 -10.02 -24.08 11.35
C THR A 174 -11.09 -23.96 10.29
N MET A 175 -11.10 -24.91 9.36
CA MET A 175 -12.27 -25.21 8.56
C MET A 175 -13.38 -25.51 9.57
N THR A 176 -14.25 -24.55 9.83
CA THR A 176 -15.51 -24.80 10.52
C THR A 176 -16.32 -25.71 9.61
N LEU A 177 -16.05 -27.02 9.67
CA LEU A 177 -17.09 -28.00 9.40
C LEU A 177 -18.20 -27.68 10.38
N GLY A 178 -19.33 -27.22 9.86
CA GLY A 178 -20.58 -27.22 10.59
C GLY A 178 -20.92 -28.65 10.95
N ALA A 179 -20.45 -29.11 12.11
CA ALA A 179 -21.03 -30.22 12.82
C ALA A 179 -22.03 -29.62 13.80
N GLU A 180 -23.23 -29.29 13.28
CA GLU A 180 -24.42 -29.34 14.12
C GLU A 180 -24.59 -30.80 14.54
N ASN A 181 -24.15 -31.13 15.74
CA ASN A 181 -24.68 -32.27 16.47
C ASN A 181 -24.90 -31.82 17.91
N SER A 182 -26.13 -31.38 18.14
CA SER A 182 -26.73 -31.21 19.45
C SER A 182 -26.78 -32.56 20.16
N HIS A 183 -25.81 -32.87 21.02
CA HIS A 183 -26.00 -33.76 22.17
C HIS A 183 -24.90 -33.49 23.20
N THR A 184 -25.25 -32.74 24.24
CA THR A 184 -24.53 -32.71 25.51
C THR A 184 -24.61 -34.06 26.21
N PRO A 185 -23.48 -34.55 26.75
CA PRO A 185 -23.49 -35.00 28.12
C PRO A 185 -22.43 -34.26 28.95
N SER A 186 -22.85 -33.78 30.11
CA SER A 186 -22.03 -33.12 31.14
C SER A 186 -20.76 -33.91 31.49
N PRO A 187 -19.63 -33.24 31.78
CA PRO A 187 -18.57 -33.83 32.57
C PRO A 187 -18.62 -33.33 34.01
N ALA A 188 -18.66 -34.28 34.95
CA ALA A 188 -18.27 -34.05 36.33
C ALA A 188 -16.73 -34.16 36.47
N CYS A 189 -16.22 -33.42 37.46
CA CYS A 189 -14.89 -33.49 38.07
C CYS A 189 -13.66 -32.98 37.29
N GLU A 190 -13.19 -31.82 37.78
CA GLU A 190 -11.84 -31.53 38.23
C GLU A 190 -10.64 -32.04 37.41
N ASN A 191 -9.87 -31.10 36.87
CA ASN A 191 -8.51 -30.89 37.36
C ASN A 191 -8.02 -29.46 37.05
N LYS A 192 -7.53 -28.80 38.11
CA LYS A 192 -6.77 -27.54 38.09
C LYS A 192 -5.48 -27.73 37.31
N VAL A 193 -5.23 -26.91 36.28
CA VAL A 193 -3.88 -26.53 35.85
C VAL A 193 -3.89 -25.07 35.39
N ASP A 194 -3.19 -24.25 36.18
CA ASP A 194 -2.55 -22.96 35.92
C ASP A 194 -3.18 -22.00 34.89
N ALA A 195 -3.88 -21.01 35.43
CA ALA A 195 -4.13 -19.74 34.78
C ALA A 195 -2.79 -19.00 34.57
N ARG A 196 -2.20 -19.15 33.39
CA ARG A 196 -1.37 -18.09 32.82
C ARG A 196 -2.30 -17.10 32.12
N GLU A 197 -2.48 -15.95 32.74
CA GLU A 197 -3.10 -14.78 32.13
C GLU A 197 -2.40 -14.48 30.80
N ASN A 198 -3.07 -14.82 29.71
CA ASN A 198 -2.69 -14.32 28.40
C ASN A 198 -3.20 -12.88 28.34
N VAL A 199 -2.33 -11.93 28.74
CA VAL A 199 -2.52 -10.50 28.48
C VAL A 199 -2.40 -10.28 26.97
N GLY A 200 -3.42 -10.72 26.23
CA GLY A 200 -3.52 -10.61 24.80
C GLY A 200 -3.89 -9.19 24.44
N GLY A 201 -2.87 -8.33 24.29
CA GLY A 201 -3.03 -7.07 23.56
C GLY A 201 -3.72 -7.35 22.23
N LYS A 202 -4.74 -6.57 21.87
CA LYS A 202 -5.49 -6.72 20.62
C LYS A 202 -4.52 -6.93 19.46
N THR A 203 -4.63 -8.07 18.78
CA THR A 203 -3.74 -8.42 17.65
C THR A 203 -3.77 -7.30 16.59
N LEU A 204 -2.66 -7.13 15.88
CA LEU A 204 -2.51 -6.10 14.85
C LEU A 204 -3.62 -6.22 13.78
N TRP A 205 -3.98 -7.46 13.43
CA TRP A 205 -5.15 -7.81 12.64
C TRP A 205 -6.48 -7.29 13.22
N THR A 206 -6.73 -7.44 14.52
CA THR A 206 -7.96 -6.93 15.16
C THR A 206 -8.04 -5.41 15.03
N ARG A 207 -6.93 -4.71 15.25
CA ARG A 207 -6.87 -3.24 15.11
C ARG A 207 -7.09 -2.80 13.66
N PHE A 208 -6.50 -3.52 12.70
CA PHE A 208 -6.70 -3.27 11.27
C PHE A 208 -8.15 -3.48 10.85
N LYS A 209 -8.79 -4.58 11.31
CA LYS A 209 -10.20 -4.86 11.05
C LYS A 209 -11.11 -3.77 11.62
N THR A 210 -10.88 -3.32 12.86
CA THR A 210 -11.64 -2.19 13.44
C THR A 210 -11.46 -0.90 12.65
N TRP A 211 -10.28 -0.65 12.09
CA TRP A 211 -10.02 0.52 11.24
C TRP A 211 -10.74 0.43 9.89
N MET A 212 -10.76 -0.76 9.27
CA MET A 212 -11.41 -1.02 7.98
C MET A 212 -12.93 -0.85 8.02
N TYR A 213 -13.56 -1.30 9.11
CA TYR A 213 -15.02 -1.38 9.24
C TYR A 213 -15.56 -0.29 10.18
N GLN A 214 -15.04 0.94 10.11
CA GLN A 214 -15.67 2.04 10.83
C GLN A 214 -17.04 2.37 10.20
N PRO A 215 -18.13 2.46 10.98
CA PRO A 215 -19.42 2.88 10.46
C PRO A 215 -19.31 4.31 9.90
N PRO A 216 -20.07 4.65 8.83
CA PRO A 216 -20.09 5.99 8.30
C PRO A 216 -20.54 6.99 9.38
N PRO A 217 -20.02 8.24 9.38
CA PRO A 217 -20.49 9.27 10.29
C PRO A 217 -21.99 9.53 10.08
N PRO A 218 -22.74 9.88 11.14
CA PRO A 218 -24.15 10.22 11.00
C PRO A 218 -24.31 11.42 10.05
N PRO A 219 -25.44 11.51 9.32
CA PRO A 219 -25.73 12.68 8.49
C PRO A 219 -25.77 13.96 9.34
N PRO A 220 -25.43 15.12 8.75
CA PRO A 220 -25.53 16.40 9.45
C PRO A 220 -26.99 16.66 9.87
N PRO A 221 -27.22 17.36 11.00
CA PRO A 221 -28.57 17.75 11.41
C PRO A 221 -29.23 18.63 10.34
N ALA A 222 -30.54 18.42 10.15
CA ALA A 222 -31.40 19.15 9.21
C ALA A 222 -31.58 20.63 9.60
#